data_AF-A0A940RC84-F1
#
_entry.id   AF-A0A940RC84-F1
#
_cell.length_a   1.000
_cell.length_b   1.000
_cell.length_c   1.000
_cell.angle_alpha   90.00
_cell.angle_beta   90.00
_cell.angle_gamma   90.00
#
_symmetry.space_group_name_H-M   'P 1'
#
loop_
_entity.id
_entity.type
_entity.pdbx_description
1 polymer ?
#
loop_
_entity_poly.entity_id
_entity_poly.type
_entity_poly.pdbx_seq_one_letter_code
_entity_poly.pdbx_strand_id
1 'polypeptide(L)'
;MLRLKFFSVLLPLLFVAVVSCKKDSNDKSSYQCATCTKAPEATAVNNASTKGIYKGVVIGSSGTIKFDIANNGNTITAVMVIDGTTVNLTSNVTWTNGQAYVAPFTGTLNGQTVTINFSVGLSGSNPTITSANIPGHPNAVVTVVKETSTSLIECFEGTYKTSKSKTGTFNILLSRSLGLWGGVAREDGSRDVDDVSGTIDAAGTIKDDNGRTMGTLSGDNISGSFTDSNNTKITISGKRTL
;
A
#
# COMPACT_ATOMS: atom_id res chain seq x y z
N MET A 1 80.10 18.91 48.16
CA MET A 1 81.06 18.20 47.28
C MET A 1 80.30 17.87 45.99
N LEU A 2 80.78 18.36 44.83
CA LEU A 2 80.72 17.75 43.47
C LEU A 2 79.55 16.76 43.17
N ARG A 3 78.73 16.83 42.10
CA ARG A 3 78.92 17.25 40.70
C ARG A 3 77.56 17.47 40.00
N LEU A 4 77.59 18.41 39.05
CA LEU A 4 76.75 18.54 37.87
C LEU A 4 76.63 17.22 37.08
N LYS A 5 75.46 16.94 36.46
CA LYS A 5 75.37 16.43 35.08
C LYS A 5 73.93 16.53 34.53
N PHE A 6 73.76 17.44 33.58
CA PHE A 6 72.72 17.39 32.55
C PHE A 6 72.79 16.04 31.81
N PHE A 7 71.64 15.42 31.58
CA PHE A 7 71.44 14.58 30.40
C PHE A 7 70.05 14.84 29.83
N SER A 8 70.06 15.52 28.69
CA SER A 8 68.94 15.69 27.77
C SER A 8 68.55 14.32 27.23
N VAL A 9 67.30 13.91 27.44
CA VAL A 9 66.68 12.79 26.70
C VAL A 9 65.36 13.28 26.13
N LEU A 10 65.41 13.51 24.83
CA LEU A 10 64.33 13.83 23.92
C LEU A 10 63.34 12.65 23.90
N LEU A 11 62.14 12.82 24.48
CA LEU A 11 61.07 11.81 24.44
C LEU A 11 60.14 12.09 23.24
N PRO A 12 59.90 11.13 22.33
CA PRO A 12 59.11 11.39 21.13
C PRO A 12 57.62 11.50 21.47
N LEU A 13 56.99 12.55 20.95
CA LEU A 13 55.54 12.74 20.92
C LEU A 13 54.92 11.56 20.13
N LEU A 14 54.24 10.67 20.84
CA LEU A 14 53.44 9.60 20.25
C LEU A 14 52.14 10.24 19.71
N PHE A 15 52.09 10.48 18.40
CA PHE A 15 50.87 10.83 17.68
C PHE A 15 49.87 9.67 17.76
N VAL A 16 48.93 9.73 18.69
CA VAL A 16 47.74 8.87 18.67
C VAL A 16 46.82 9.42 17.58
N ALA A 17 46.89 8.81 16.40
CA ALA A 17 45.91 9.02 15.35
C ALA A 17 44.54 8.57 15.89
N VAL A 18 43.68 9.53 16.22
CA VAL A 18 42.25 9.29 16.37
C VAL A 18 41.71 8.89 15.00
N VAL A 19 41.66 7.58 14.75
CA VAL A 19 40.86 7.01 13.68
C VAL A 19 39.40 7.27 14.06
N SER A 20 38.92 8.46 13.68
CA SER A 20 37.50 8.77 13.65
C SER A 20 36.89 7.90 12.57
N CYS A 21 36.42 6.72 12.98
CA CYS A 21 35.43 5.98 12.22
C CYS A 21 34.23 6.91 12.08
N LYS A 22 34.12 7.60 10.94
CA LYS A 22 32.83 8.04 10.42
C LYS A 22 32.01 6.78 10.26
N LYS A 23 31.21 6.50 11.29
CA LYS A 23 30.08 5.59 11.17
C LYS A 23 29.14 6.33 10.24
N ASP A 24 29.24 6.06 8.93
CA ASP A 24 28.25 6.50 7.96
C ASP A 24 26.93 5.88 8.42
N SER A 25 26.16 6.66 9.17
CA SER A 25 24.75 6.38 9.42
C SER A 25 24.08 6.55 8.07
N ASN A 26 24.11 5.48 7.28
CA ASN A 26 23.13 5.25 6.25
C ASN A 26 21.79 5.03 6.95
N ASP A 27 21.22 6.12 7.50
CA ASP A 27 19.78 6.26 7.66
C ASP A 27 19.23 6.24 6.24
N LYS A 28 19.09 5.03 5.68
CA LYS A 28 18.22 4.81 4.55
C LYS A 28 16.84 5.17 5.06
N SER A 29 16.42 6.41 4.82
CA SER A 29 15.06 6.83 5.09
C SER A 29 14.14 5.79 4.47
N SER A 30 13.31 5.17 5.30
CA SER A 30 12.28 4.26 4.83
C SER A 30 11.46 5.00 3.77
N TYR A 31 11.13 4.35 2.66
CA TYR A 31 10.31 4.96 1.61
C TYR A 31 9.06 5.61 2.22
N GLN A 32 8.76 6.82 1.76
CA GLN A 32 7.53 7.54 2.07
C GLN A 32 6.85 7.94 0.76
N CYS A 33 5.56 7.69 0.66
CA CYS A 33 4.78 8.10 -0.48
C CYS A 33 4.52 9.61 -0.39
N ALA A 34 5.19 10.39 -1.24
CA ALA A 34 5.09 11.84 -1.22
C ALA A 34 3.70 12.37 -1.62
N THR A 35 2.95 11.60 -2.41
CA THR A 35 1.62 11.96 -2.93
C THR A 35 0.47 11.39 -2.09
N CYS A 36 0.76 10.49 -1.16
CA CYS A 36 -0.28 9.81 -0.39
C CYS A 36 -0.77 10.67 0.78
N THR A 37 -2.06 10.56 1.08
CA THR A 37 -2.67 11.30 2.18
C THR A 37 -2.29 10.69 3.54
N LYS A 38 -2.08 11.53 4.54
CA LYS A 38 -1.70 11.10 5.90
C LYS A 38 -2.88 11.07 6.88
N ALA A 39 -4.04 11.49 6.45
CA ALA A 39 -5.28 11.50 7.20
C ALA A 39 -6.43 11.03 6.30
N PRO A 40 -7.52 10.47 6.86
CA PRO A 40 -8.69 10.10 6.09
C PRO A 40 -9.25 11.29 5.29
N GLU A 41 -9.65 11.03 4.06
CA GLU A 41 -10.30 12.00 3.17
C GLU A 41 -11.83 11.96 3.32
N ALA A 42 -12.38 10.87 3.85
CA ALA A 42 -13.81 10.72 4.10
C ALA A 42 -14.34 11.70 5.15
N THR A 43 -15.50 12.31 4.88
CA THR A 43 -16.19 13.18 5.84
C THR A 43 -17.04 12.36 6.82
N ALA A 44 -17.08 12.78 8.08
CA ALA A 44 -17.77 12.03 9.15
C ALA A 44 -19.27 11.82 8.88
N VAL A 45 -19.92 12.79 8.24
CA VAL A 45 -21.34 12.73 7.85
C VAL A 45 -21.65 11.58 6.88
N ASN A 46 -20.63 11.06 6.19
CA ASN A 46 -20.75 10.02 5.18
C ASN A 46 -20.24 8.64 5.64
N ASN A 47 -19.88 8.48 6.92
CA ASN A 47 -19.35 7.22 7.45
C ASN A 47 -20.34 6.05 7.30
N ALA A 48 -21.64 6.31 7.45
CA ALA A 48 -22.70 5.30 7.39
C ALA A 48 -23.66 5.52 6.20
N SER A 49 -23.15 6.06 5.08
CA SER A 49 -23.93 6.28 3.87
C SER A 49 -23.19 5.78 2.62
N THR A 50 -23.91 5.71 1.49
CA THR A 50 -23.31 5.42 0.19
C THR A 50 -22.39 6.54 -0.31
N LYS A 51 -22.50 7.76 0.23
CA LYS A 51 -21.56 8.84 -0.06
C LYS A 51 -20.21 8.58 0.59
N GLY A 52 -19.14 9.21 0.12
CA GLY A 52 -17.83 9.20 0.75
C GLY A 52 -16.72 8.71 -0.15
N ILE A 53 -15.62 8.30 0.47
CA ILE A 53 -14.41 7.85 -0.22
C ILE A 53 -14.32 6.34 -0.16
N TYR A 54 -14.00 5.72 -1.29
CA TYR A 54 -13.70 4.30 -1.39
C TYR A 54 -12.34 4.12 -2.05
N LYS A 55 -11.48 3.29 -1.48
CA LYS A 55 -10.13 3.05 -1.99
C LYS A 55 -9.97 1.57 -2.27
N GLY A 56 -9.24 1.26 -3.32
CA GLY A 56 -9.10 -0.09 -3.82
C GLY A 56 -7.77 -0.35 -4.51
N VAL A 57 -7.46 -1.62 -4.62
CA VAL A 57 -6.31 -2.16 -5.36
C VAL A 57 -6.79 -2.97 -6.56
N VAL A 58 -6.01 -2.93 -7.64
CA VAL A 58 -6.25 -3.69 -8.87
C VAL A 58 -5.15 -4.75 -8.99
N ILE A 59 -5.49 -6.02 -9.25
CA ILE A 59 -4.52 -7.09 -9.51
C ILE A 59 -4.80 -7.78 -10.85
N GLY A 60 -3.74 -8.11 -11.58
CA GLY A 60 -3.75 -8.53 -12.99
C GLY A 60 -2.90 -7.61 -13.84
N SER A 61 -2.96 -6.33 -13.53
CA SER A 61 -1.81 -5.41 -13.48
C SER A 61 -1.87 -4.67 -12.16
N SER A 62 -0.72 -4.24 -11.65
CA SER A 62 -0.69 -3.53 -10.36
C SER A 62 -1.20 -2.11 -10.53
N GLY A 63 -2.10 -1.72 -9.62
CA GLY A 63 -2.67 -0.39 -9.61
C GLY A 63 -3.59 -0.15 -8.42
N THR A 64 -4.09 1.07 -8.35
CA THR A 64 -5.02 1.55 -7.33
C THR A 64 -6.22 2.26 -7.95
N ILE A 65 -7.31 2.34 -7.21
CA ILE A 65 -8.48 3.11 -7.60
C ILE A 65 -9.09 3.80 -6.39
N LYS A 66 -9.45 5.08 -6.54
CA LYS A 66 -10.17 5.86 -5.54
C LYS A 66 -11.49 6.34 -6.14
N PHE A 67 -12.61 6.05 -5.49
CA PHE A 67 -13.91 6.62 -5.80
C PHE A 67 -14.22 7.75 -4.82
N ASP A 68 -14.73 8.86 -5.32
CA ASP A 68 -15.40 9.90 -4.56
C ASP A 68 -16.86 9.90 -4.97
N ILE A 69 -17.72 9.44 -4.05
CA ILE A 69 -19.17 9.44 -4.23
C ILE A 69 -19.73 10.60 -3.42
N ALA A 70 -19.71 11.80 -3.99
CA ALA A 70 -20.28 13.00 -3.37
C ALA A 70 -19.80 13.22 -1.91
N ASN A 71 -18.52 12.94 -1.64
CA ASN A 71 -17.95 13.02 -0.29
C ASN A 71 -18.00 14.45 0.26
N ASN A 72 -17.76 15.43 -0.62
CA ASN A 72 -17.92 16.85 -0.34
C ASN A 72 -18.61 17.54 -1.52
N GLY A 73 -19.93 17.77 -1.39
CA GLY A 73 -20.77 18.30 -2.46
C GLY A 73 -21.45 17.21 -3.28
N ASN A 74 -21.42 17.35 -4.61
CA ASN A 74 -22.16 16.50 -5.57
C ASN A 74 -21.25 15.81 -6.60
N THR A 75 -19.93 15.93 -6.47
CA THR A 75 -18.96 15.33 -7.39
C THR A 75 -19.00 13.81 -7.29
N ILE A 76 -19.11 13.13 -8.43
CA ILE A 76 -19.07 11.66 -8.51
C ILE A 76 -17.98 11.29 -9.52
N THR A 77 -16.83 10.87 -9.03
CA THR A 77 -15.66 10.56 -9.85
C THR A 77 -14.92 9.36 -9.29
N ALA A 78 -14.05 8.79 -10.13
CA ALA A 78 -13.01 7.90 -9.66
C ALA A 78 -11.69 8.20 -10.36
N VAL A 79 -10.59 7.95 -9.67
CA VAL A 79 -9.24 8.05 -10.22
C VAL A 79 -8.59 6.69 -10.08
N MET A 80 -8.24 6.09 -11.21
CA MET A 80 -7.50 4.84 -11.27
C MET A 80 -6.07 5.12 -11.69
N VAL A 81 -5.10 4.51 -11.02
CA VAL A 81 -3.70 4.51 -11.45
C VAL A 81 -3.33 3.08 -11.75
N ILE A 82 -2.94 2.78 -12.98
CA ILE A 82 -2.54 1.44 -13.41
C ILE A 82 -1.30 1.52 -14.28
N ASP A 83 -0.30 0.69 -14.00
CA ASP A 83 1.02 0.75 -14.65
C ASP A 83 1.62 2.18 -14.70
N GLY A 84 1.41 2.95 -13.61
CA GLY A 84 1.84 4.35 -13.48
C GLY A 84 1.04 5.37 -14.29
N THR A 85 0.01 4.95 -15.03
CA THR A 85 -0.85 5.84 -15.82
C THR A 85 -2.12 6.19 -15.06
N THR A 86 -2.40 7.49 -14.92
CA THR A 86 -3.63 7.99 -14.31
C THR A 86 -4.78 8.01 -15.31
N VAL A 87 -5.90 7.39 -14.94
CA VAL A 87 -7.16 7.40 -15.67
C VAL A 87 -8.22 8.07 -14.79
N ASN A 88 -8.75 9.19 -15.26
CA ASN A 88 -9.91 9.83 -14.64
C ASN A 88 -11.18 9.19 -15.17
N LEU A 89 -12.03 8.75 -14.25
CA LEU A 89 -13.29 8.10 -14.52
C LEU A 89 -14.44 8.97 -13.97
N THR A 90 -15.54 9.04 -14.71
CA THR A 90 -16.76 9.73 -14.29
C THR A 90 -17.96 8.81 -14.41
N SER A 91 -19.02 9.14 -13.67
CA SER A 91 -20.33 8.51 -13.84
C SER A 91 -21.39 9.56 -14.06
N ASN A 92 -22.39 9.24 -14.88
CA ASN A 92 -23.58 10.06 -15.08
C ASN A 92 -24.72 9.66 -14.12
N VAL A 93 -24.51 8.64 -13.28
CA VAL A 93 -25.49 8.23 -12.27
C VAL A 93 -25.50 9.23 -11.14
N THR A 94 -26.66 9.81 -10.86
CA THR A 94 -26.84 10.72 -9.73
C THR A 94 -27.03 9.94 -8.44
N TRP A 95 -26.49 10.48 -7.35
CA TRP A 95 -26.74 9.92 -6.03
C TRP A 95 -28.16 10.24 -5.55
N THR A 96 -28.85 9.24 -5.02
CA THR A 96 -30.18 9.38 -4.43
C THR A 96 -30.17 8.91 -2.99
N ASN A 97 -30.72 9.72 -2.07
CA ASN A 97 -30.76 9.38 -0.65
C ASN A 97 -31.62 8.13 -0.39
N GLY A 98 -31.19 7.30 0.56
CA GLY A 98 -31.92 6.08 0.93
C GLY A 98 -31.90 4.97 -0.12
N GLN A 99 -30.99 5.04 -1.10
CA GLN A 99 -30.77 3.99 -2.10
C GLN A 99 -29.34 3.46 -2.07
N ALA A 100 -29.18 2.18 -2.37
CA ALA A 100 -27.87 1.61 -2.70
C ALA A 100 -27.32 2.36 -3.92
N TYR A 101 -26.00 2.46 -4.03
CA TYR A 101 -25.38 3.18 -5.13
C TYR A 101 -24.73 2.18 -6.08
N VAL A 102 -25.20 2.18 -7.34
CA VAL A 102 -24.70 1.31 -8.41
C VAL A 102 -24.45 2.19 -9.63
N ALA A 103 -23.24 2.18 -10.14
CA ALA A 103 -22.86 3.08 -11.21
C ALA A 103 -21.72 2.53 -12.08
N PRO A 104 -21.84 2.65 -13.42
CA PRO A 104 -20.69 2.54 -14.30
C PRO A 104 -19.83 3.79 -14.19
N PHE A 105 -18.53 3.60 -14.02
CA PHE A 105 -17.51 4.64 -14.13
C PHE A 105 -16.74 4.44 -15.42
N THR A 106 -16.66 5.47 -16.25
CA THR A 106 -16.04 5.39 -17.57
C THR A 106 -14.95 6.45 -17.76
N GLY A 107 -13.92 6.09 -18.50
CA GLY A 107 -12.86 7.00 -18.94
C GLY A 107 -12.06 6.39 -20.08
N THR A 108 -10.85 6.89 -20.32
CA THR A 108 -10.03 6.47 -21.46
C THR A 108 -8.61 6.13 -21.03
N LEU A 109 -8.11 4.97 -21.47
CA LEU A 109 -6.72 4.54 -21.34
C LEU A 109 -6.18 4.23 -22.74
N ASN A 110 -5.14 4.92 -23.17
CA ASN A 110 -4.52 4.74 -24.50
C ASN A 110 -5.53 4.81 -25.67
N GLY A 111 -6.50 5.73 -25.59
CA GLY A 111 -7.55 5.90 -26.60
C GLY A 111 -8.68 4.87 -26.54
N GLN A 112 -8.65 3.90 -25.63
CA GLN A 112 -9.68 2.88 -25.46
C GLN A 112 -10.50 3.11 -24.19
N THR A 113 -11.78 2.78 -24.23
CA THR A 113 -12.69 2.97 -23.09
C THR A 113 -12.39 2.01 -21.95
N VAL A 114 -12.21 2.59 -20.75
CA VAL A 114 -12.22 1.88 -19.47
C VAL A 114 -13.63 1.94 -18.90
N THR A 115 -14.13 0.83 -18.37
CA THR A 115 -15.41 0.77 -17.65
C THR A 115 -15.25 -0.01 -16.34
N ILE A 116 -15.60 0.60 -15.22
CA ILE A 116 -15.62 -0.03 -13.89
C ILE A 116 -17.03 0.06 -13.32
N ASN A 117 -17.69 -1.07 -13.09
CA ASN A 117 -19.02 -1.10 -12.49
C ASN A 117 -18.92 -1.22 -10.97
N PHE A 118 -19.19 -0.12 -10.27
CA PHE A 118 -19.14 -0.03 -8.81
C PHE A 118 -20.52 -0.23 -8.20
N SER A 119 -20.58 -0.94 -7.07
CA SER A 119 -21.79 -1.14 -6.27
C SER A 119 -21.47 -1.01 -4.79
N VAL A 120 -22.37 -0.40 -4.02
CA VAL A 120 -22.27 -0.34 -2.55
C VAL A 120 -23.65 -0.31 -1.92
N GLY A 121 -23.78 -1.01 -0.78
CA GLY A 121 -25.01 -1.05 0.01
C GLY A 121 -25.34 0.29 0.67
N LEU A 122 -26.59 0.45 1.10
CA LEU A 122 -27.18 1.68 1.65
C LEU A 122 -26.34 2.41 2.70
N SER A 123 -25.66 1.67 3.57
CA SER A 123 -24.84 2.21 4.67
C SER A 123 -23.38 2.48 4.26
N GLY A 124 -23.04 2.33 2.99
CA GLY A 124 -21.65 2.29 2.55
C GLY A 124 -20.97 0.92 2.76
N SER A 125 -21.71 -0.09 3.23
CA SER A 125 -21.21 -1.44 3.45
C SER A 125 -21.03 -2.22 2.15
N ASN A 126 -20.10 -3.18 2.18
CA ASN A 126 -19.85 -4.14 1.09
C ASN A 126 -19.66 -3.46 -0.29
N PRO A 127 -18.76 -2.47 -0.41
CA PRO A 127 -18.42 -1.94 -1.72
C PRO A 127 -17.83 -3.08 -2.58
N THR A 128 -18.21 -3.14 -3.85
CA THR A 128 -17.82 -4.22 -4.76
C THR A 128 -17.72 -3.70 -6.18
N ILE A 129 -16.73 -4.22 -6.93
CA ILE A 129 -16.67 -4.05 -8.37
C ILE A 129 -17.31 -5.26 -9.03
N THR A 130 -18.48 -5.08 -9.65
CA THR A 130 -19.26 -6.18 -10.23
C THR A 130 -18.71 -6.62 -11.59
N SER A 131 -18.04 -5.73 -12.30
CA SER A 131 -17.26 -6.03 -13.49
C SER A 131 -16.30 -4.89 -13.82
N ALA A 132 -15.17 -5.21 -14.44
CA ALA A 132 -14.21 -4.24 -14.93
C ALA A 132 -13.77 -4.60 -16.36
N ASN A 133 -13.76 -3.61 -17.25
CA ASN A 133 -13.10 -3.66 -18.55
C ASN A 133 -11.98 -2.62 -18.54
N ILE A 134 -10.74 -3.10 -18.46
CA ILE A 134 -9.54 -2.25 -18.47
C ILE A 134 -8.67 -2.71 -19.66
N PRO A 135 -8.64 -1.95 -20.77
CA PRO A 135 -7.85 -2.30 -21.94
C PRO A 135 -6.39 -2.57 -21.61
N GLY A 136 -5.86 -3.70 -22.10
CA GLY A 136 -4.48 -4.15 -21.80
C GLY A 136 -4.35 -4.97 -20.51
N HIS A 137 -5.39 -5.07 -19.69
CA HIS A 137 -5.35 -5.72 -18.38
C HIS A 137 -6.48 -6.77 -18.23
N PRO A 138 -6.43 -7.87 -19.01
CA PRO A 138 -7.45 -8.91 -18.91
C PRO A 138 -7.41 -9.58 -17.54
N ASN A 139 -8.59 -9.97 -17.03
CA ASN A 139 -8.74 -10.60 -15.71
C ASN A 139 -8.25 -9.72 -14.56
N ALA A 140 -8.38 -8.39 -14.70
CA ALA A 140 -8.16 -7.47 -13.59
C ALA A 140 -9.22 -7.73 -12.51
N VAL A 141 -8.76 -7.99 -11.29
CA VAL A 141 -9.59 -8.10 -10.10
C VAL A 141 -9.41 -6.83 -9.28
N VAL A 142 -10.50 -6.23 -8.85
CA VAL A 142 -10.48 -4.99 -8.08
C VAL A 142 -11.09 -5.24 -6.71
N THR A 143 -10.30 -5.03 -5.66
CA THR A 143 -10.78 -5.05 -4.28
C THR A 143 -10.92 -3.62 -3.81
N VAL A 144 -12.05 -3.29 -3.18
CA VAL A 144 -12.36 -1.92 -2.74
C VAL A 144 -12.94 -1.97 -1.33
N VAL A 145 -12.59 -0.98 -0.51
CA VAL A 145 -13.15 -0.77 0.82
C VAL A 145 -13.53 0.69 1.01
N LYS A 146 -14.47 0.94 1.93
CA LYS A 146 -14.88 2.29 2.31
C LYS A 146 -13.88 2.87 3.31
N GLU A 147 -13.43 4.09 3.04
CA GLU A 147 -12.72 4.89 4.03
C GLU A 147 -13.71 5.61 4.96
N THR A 148 -13.41 5.65 6.25
CA THR A 148 -14.20 6.43 7.23
C THR A 148 -13.38 7.62 7.71
N SER A 149 -14.03 8.62 8.29
CA SER A 149 -13.35 9.82 8.80
C SER A 149 -12.35 9.55 9.93
N THR A 150 -12.30 8.33 10.47
CA THR A 150 -11.39 7.91 11.54
C THR A 150 -10.40 6.82 11.12
N SER A 151 -10.58 6.23 9.93
CA SER A 151 -9.78 5.10 9.48
C SER A 151 -9.30 5.34 8.06
N LEU A 152 -8.04 5.77 7.94
CA LEU A 152 -7.34 5.92 6.67
C LEU A 152 -7.19 4.54 6.05
N ILE A 153 -7.49 4.46 4.75
CA ILE A 153 -7.20 3.29 3.93
C ILE A 153 -5.98 3.62 3.07
N GLU A 154 -4.94 2.83 3.23
CA GLU A 154 -3.70 2.89 2.48
C GLU A 154 -3.68 1.74 1.47
N CYS A 155 -3.26 1.97 0.23
CA CYS A 155 -3.06 0.91 -0.75
C CYS A 155 -1.57 0.70 -0.98
N PHE A 156 -1.16 -0.56 -1.05
CA PHE A 156 0.21 -0.96 -1.31
C PHE A 156 0.26 -1.88 -2.52
N GLU A 157 1.29 -1.67 -3.34
CA GLU A 157 1.62 -2.55 -4.46
C GLU A 157 2.97 -3.20 -4.19
N GLY A 158 3.06 -4.50 -4.48
CA GLY A 158 4.23 -5.28 -4.13
C GLY A 158 4.45 -6.52 -4.98
N THR A 159 5.58 -7.17 -4.72
CA THR A 159 6.00 -8.40 -5.36
C THR A 159 6.45 -9.41 -4.32
N TYR A 160 6.28 -10.69 -4.65
CA TYR A 160 6.83 -11.78 -3.86
C TYR A 160 7.70 -12.69 -4.72
N LYS A 161 8.62 -13.38 -4.06
CA LYS A 161 9.44 -14.44 -4.65
C LYS A 161 9.50 -15.62 -3.70
N THR A 162 9.50 -16.82 -4.26
CA THR A 162 9.57 -18.08 -3.49
C THR A 162 10.94 -18.73 -3.62
N SER A 163 11.30 -19.59 -2.66
CA SER A 163 12.47 -20.47 -2.77
C SER A 163 12.35 -21.54 -3.86
N LYS A 164 11.18 -21.67 -4.49
CA LYS A 164 10.92 -22.55 -5.64
C LYS A 164 10.96 -21.79 -6.98
N SER A 165 11.57 -20.60 -7.00
CA SER A 165 11.73 -19.75 -8.19
C SER A 165 10.42 -19.24 -8.82
N LYS A 166 9.29 -19.33 -8.10
CA LYS A 166 8.04 -18.65 -8.48
C LYS A 166 8.06 -17.20 -8.03
N THR A 167 7.49 -16.32 -8.83
CA THR A 167 7.34 -14.89 -8.56
C THR A 167 5.89 -14.47 -8.76
N GLY A 168 5.52 -13.33 -8.19
CA GLY A 168 4.19 -12.78 -8.38
C GLY A 168 4.04 -11.40 -7.79
N THR A 169 2.84 -10.87 -7.94
CA THR A 169 2.43 -9.58 -7.39
C THR A 169 1.47 -9.77 -6.23
N PHE A 170 1.48 -8.83 -5.28
CA PHE A 170 0.44 -8.71 -4.28
C PHE A 170 0.08 -7.24 -4.14
N ASN A 171 -1.21 -6.94 -4.00
CA ASN A 171 -1.67 -5.60 -3.73
C ASN A 171 -2.62 -5.66 -2.53
N ILE A 172 -2.39 -4.79 -1.55
CA ILE A 172 -3.14 -4.81 -0.29
C ILE A 172 -3.72 -3.44 0.07
N LEU A 173 -4.84 -3.48 0.77
CA LEU A 173 -5.48 -2.41 1.49
C LEU A 173 -5.12 -2.57 2.97
N LEU A 174 -4.70 -1.49 3.61
CA LEU A 174 -4.24 -1.50 4.99
C LEU A 174 -4.81 -0.30 5.75
N SER A 175 -5.24 -0.54 6.99
CA SER A 175 -5.61 0.53 7.92
C SER A 175 -4.88 0.35 9.25
N ARG A 176 -3.93 1.23 9.52
CA ARG A 176 -3.15 1.20 10.77
C ARG A 176 -4.01 1.42 12.00
N SER A 177 -5.01 2.30 11.93
CA SER A 177 -5.89 2.59 13.06
C SER A 177 -6.84 1.43 13.39
N LEU A 178 -7.23 0.64 12.38
CA LEU A 178 -7.99 -0.58 12.59
C LEU A 178 -7.11 -1.79 12.94
N GLY A 179 -5.81 -1.72 12.65
CA GLY A 179 -4.89 -2.85 12.83
C GLY A 179 -5.17 -4.00 11.85
N LEU A 180 -5.76 -3.70 10.70
CA LEU A 180 -6.21 -4.70 9.72
C LEU A 180 -5.60 -4.43 8.34
N TRP A 181 -5.40 -5.51 7.59
CA TRP A 181 -5.08 -5.46 6.17
C TRP A 181 -5.78 -6.60 5.42
N GLY A 182 -5.98 -6.41 4.13
CA GLY A 182 -6.54 -7.40 3.22
C GLY A 182 -6.17 -7.08 1.79
N GLY A 183 -6.30 -8.03 0.88
CA GLY A 183 -5.95 -7.82 -0.52
C GLY A 183 -5.84 -9.13 -1.27
N VAL A 184 -5.05 -9.09 -2.33
CA VAL A 184 -4.98 -10.17 -3.31
C VAL A 184 -3.52 -10.38 -3.75
N ALA A 185 -3.16 -11.62 -4.01
CA ALA A 185 -1.90 -12.02 -4.59
C ALA A 185 -2.12 -12.83 -5.88
N ARG A 186 -1.18 -12.77 -6.81
CA ARG A 186 -1.23 -13.51 -8.08
C ARG A 186 0.17 -13.94 -8.50
N GLU A 187 0.34 -15.23 -8.79
CA GLU A 187 1.56 -15.77 -9.40
C GLU A 187 1.70 -15.27 -10.84
N ASP A 188 2.92 -14.94 -11.25
CA ASP A 188 3.19 -14.50 -12.62
C ASP A 188 2.81 -15.59 -13.63
N GLY A 189 2.03 -15.19 -14.65
CA GLY A 189 1.50 -16.12 -15.65
C GLY A 189 0.24 -16.88 -15.21
N SER A 190 -0.20 -16.75 -13.95
CA SER A 190 -1.47 -17.30 -13.48
C SER A 190 -2.66 -16.38 -13.80
N ARG A 191 -3.85 -16.99 -13.90
CA ARG A 191 -5.14 -16.27 -13.91
C ARG A 191 -5.82 -16.24 -12.54
N ASP A 192 -5.40 -17.15 -11.67
CA ASP A 192 -5.98 -17.31 -10.34
C ASP A 192 -5.40 -16.27 -9.39
N VAL A 193 -6.22 -15.83 -8.44
CA VAL A 193 -5.83 -14.93 -7.35
C VAL A 193 -5.98 -15.66 -6.03
N ASP A 194 -5.09 -15.34 -5.11
CA ASP A 194 -5.18 -15.75 -3.72
C ASP A 194 -5.60 -14.54 -2.88
N ASP A 195 -6.72 -14.64 -2.18
CA ASP A 195 -7.11 -13.65 -1.18
C ASP A 195 -6.16 -13.73 0.02
N VAL A 196 -5.72 -12.57 0.49
CA VAL A 196 -4.79 -12.46 1.62
C VAL A 196 -5.32 -11.44 2.63
N SER A 197 -5.20 -11.76 3.92
CA SER A 197 -5.66 -10.90 5.00
C SER A 197 -4.92 -11.16 6.30
N GLY A 198 -5.05 -10.20 7.21
CA GLY A 198 -4.61 -10.37 8.58
C GLY A 198 -4.55 -9.06 9.36
N THR A 199 -3.60 -9.02 10.29
CA THR A 199 -3.45 -7.91 11.24
C THR A 199 -2.13 -7.18 11.10
N ILE A 200 -2.11 -5.93 11.52
CA ILE A 200 -0.90 -5.13 11.70
C ILE A 200 -0.90 -4.52 13.10
N ASP A 201 0.23 -4.64 13.80
CA ASP A 201 0.38 -4.03 15.13
C ASP A 201 1.00 -2.62 15.08
N ALA A 202 1.03 -1.94 16.23
CA ALA A 202 1.58 -0.59 16.35
C ALA A 202 3.09 -0.50 16.05
N ALA A 203 3.83 -1.62 16.12
CA ALA A 203 5.24 -1.68 15.74
C ALA A 203 5.41 -1.90 14.22
N GLY A 204 4.32 -2.06 13.48
CA GLY A 204 4.33 -2.31 12.05
C GLY A 204 4.50 -3.79 11.68
N THR A 205 4.39 -4.73 12.62
CA THR A 205 4.47 -6.17 12.32
C THR A 205 3.22 -6.60 11.58
N ILE A 206 3.40 -7.16 10.38
CA ILE A 206 2.30 -7.69 9.55
C ILE A 206 2.18 -9.19 9.81
N LYS A 207 0.97 -9.65 10.16
CA LYS A 207 0.65 -11.06 10.38
C LYS A 207 -0.50 -11.50 9.48
N ASP A 208 -0.46 -12.74 9.02
CA ASP A 208 -1.62 -13.38 8.37
C ASP A 208 -2.69 -13.78 9.40
N ASP A 209 -3.84 -14.26 8.91
CA ASP A 209 -4.95 -14.74 9.76
C ASP A 209 -4.59 -15.94 10.65
N ASN A 210 -3.50 -16.66 10.35
CA ASN A 210 -2.97 -17.72 11.20
C ASN A 210 -2.00 -17.20 12.27
N GLY A 211 -1.80 -15.88 12.34
CA GLY A 211 -0.88 -15.23 13.28
C GLY A 211 0.59 -15.34 12.88
N ARG A 212 0.91 -15.81 11.66
CA ARG A 212 2.28 -15.91 11.16
C ARG A 212 2.78 -14.52 10.79
N THR A 213 3.95 -14.13 11.29
CA THR A 213 4.60 -12.89 10.87
C THR A 213 5.08 -13.01 9.42
N MET A 214 4.56 -12.12 8.58
CA MET A 214 4.83 -12.08 7.14
C MET A 214 5.93 -11.05 6.80
N GLY A 215 6.01 -9.99 7.58
CA GLY A 215 6.94 -8.89 7.36
C GLY A 215 6.70 -7.72 8.30
N THR A 216 7.27 -6.58 7.94
CA THR A 216 7.12 -5.31 8.65
C THR A 216 6.78 -4.18 7.70
N LEU A 217 6.05 -3.20 8.22
CA LEU A 217 5.79 -1.90 7.61
C LEU A 217 6.68 -0.86 8.29
N SER A 218 7.63 -0.29 7.54
CA SER A 218 8.49 0.80 8.00
C SER A 218 8.28 2.01 7.09
N GLY A 219 7.77 3.11 7.65
CA GLY A 219 7.24 4.22 6.86
C GLY A 219 6.10 3.73 5.97
N ASP A 220 6.30 3.82 4.65
CA ASP A 220 5.38 3.33 3.61
C ASP A 220 5.97 2.14 2.82
N ASN A 221 6.96 1.45 3.41
CA ASN A 221 7.60 0.29 2.81
C ASN A 221 7.23 -0.99 3.55
N ILE A 222 6.73 -1.98 2.82
CA ILE A 222 6.54 -3.35 3.29
C ILE A 222 7.74 -4.18 2.87
N SER A 223 8.32 -4.92 3.81
CA SER A 223 9.32 -5.95 3.50
C SER A 223 9.22 -7.12 4.46
N GLY A 224 9.58 -8.31 4.01
CA GLY A 224 9.48 -9.48 4.87
C GLY A 224 9.94 -10.76 4.24
N SER A 225 10.14 -11.77 5.08
CA SER A 225 10.31 -13.14 4.64
C SER A 225 9.75 -14.11 5.66
N PHE A 226 9.00 -15.09 5.19
CA PHE A 226 8.30 -16.09 6.00
C PHE A 226 8.27 -17.44 5.27
N THR A 227 7.90 -18.50 5.96
CA THR A 227 7.74 -19.84 5.37
C THR A 227 6.26 -20.21 5.38
N ASP A 228 5.74 -20.67 4.24
CA ASP A 228 4.37 -21.15 4.13
C ASP A 228 4.20 -22.56 4.76
N SER A 229 2.97 -23.07 4.77
CA SER A 229 2.68 -24.42 5.27
C SER A 229 3.34 -25.55 4.47
N ASN A 230 3.80 -25.26 3.24
CA ASN A 230 4.48 -26.21 2.36
C ASN A 230 6.01 -26.12 2.47
N ASN A 231 6.51 -25.49 3.54
CA ASN A 231 7.92 -25.25 3.79
C ASN A 231 8.62 -24.44 2.66
N THR A 232 7.88 -23.61 1.95
CA THR A 232 8.37 -22.72 0.91
C THR A 232 8.67 -21.36 1.52
N LYS A 233 9.92 -20.89 1.41
CA LYS A 233 10.28 -19.55 1.86
C LYS A 233 9.77 -18.53 0.86
N ILE A 234 9.03 -17.54 1.34
CA ILE A 234 8.50 -16.42 0.58
C ILE A 234 9.22 -15.15 1.06
N THR A 235 9.60 -14.30 0.12
CA THR A 235 10.15 -12.97 0.37
C THR A 235 9.26 -11.94 -0.30
N ILE A 236 8.86 -10.91 0.44
CA ILE A 236 7.94 -9.87 -0.04
C ILE A 236 8.61 -8.49 0.01
N SER A 237 8.24 -7.64 -0.94
CA SER A 237 8.57 -6.21 -0.94
C SER A 237 7.43 -5.43 -1.57
N GLY A 238 6.96 -4.38 -0.91
CA GLY A 238 5.88 -3.52 -1.41
C GLY A 238 6.01 -2.08 -0.94
N LYS A 239 5.30 -1.17 -1.61
CA LYS A 239 5.31 0.26 -1.33
C LYS A 239 3.90 0.81 -1.35
N ARG A 240 3.62 1.79 -0.49
CA ARG A 240 2.36 2.52 -0.51
C ARG A 240 2.24 3.33 -1.79
N THR A 241 1.10 3.27 -2.45
CA THR A 241 0.80 4.02 -3.68
C THR A 241 -0.49 4.83 -3.60
N LEU A 242 -1.32 4.61 -2.56
CA LEU A 242 -2.48 5.45 -2.22
C LEU A 242 -2.64 5.58 -0.70
#